data_AF-A0A2M7XL01-F1
#
_entry.id   AF-A0A2M7XL01-F1
#
_cell.length_a   1.000
_cell.length_b   1.000
_cell.length_c   1.000
_cell.angle_alpha   90.00
_cell.angle_beta   90.00
_cell.angle_gamma   90.00
#
_symmetry.space_group_name_H-M   'P 1'
#
loop_
_entity.id
_entity.type
_entity.pdbx_description
1 polymer ?
#
loop_
_entity_poly.entity_id
_entity_poly.type
_entity_poly.pdbx_seq_one_letter_code
_entity_poly.pdbx_strand_id
1 'polypeptide(L)'
;MLTYILFIIGFVVLIKGADFLVQGASSLAKKFNISELVIGLTIVAIGTSAPELVVNMFSAFHGSPALALGNILGSNIANILLVLGVTICVYPMVIKKSVVYREIP
;
A
#
# COMPACT_ATOMS: atom_id res chain seq x y z
N MET A 1 -2.29 -27.70 9.96
CA MET A 1 -2.83 -26.69 10.91
C MET A 1 -1.80 -25.65 11.30
N LEU A 2 -0.59 -26.05 11.71
CA LEU A 2 0.51 -25.12 12.05
C LEU A 2 0.83 -24.12 10.93
N THR A 3 0.86 -24.55 9.67
CA THR A 3 1.11 -23.68 8.52
C THR A 3 0.12 -22.52 8.40
N TYR A 4 -1.17 -22.77 8.62
CA TYR A 4 -2.21 -21.73 8.57
C TYR A 4 -2.06 -20.74 9.73
N ILE A 5 -1.67 -21.22 10.91
CA ILE A 5 -1.40 -20.37 12.07
C ILE A 5 -0.19 -19.46 11.79
N LEU A 6 0.91 -20.04 11.31
CA LEU A 6 2.11 -19.30 10.95
C LEU A 6 1.85 -18.29 9.83
N PHE A 7 1.01 -18.65 8.85
CA PHE A 7 0.59 -17.76 7.79
C PHE A 7 -0.15 -16.53 8.36
N ILE A 8 -1.14 -16.74 9.23
CA ILE A 8 -1.90 -15.63 9.84
C ILE A 8 -0.98 -14.75 10.69
N ILE A 9 -0.12 -15.35 11.52
CA ILE A 9 0.82 -14.60 12.36
C ILE A 9 1.78 -13.79 11.50
N GLY A 10 2.37 -14.40 10.48
CA GLY A 10 3.29 -13.73 9.56
C GLY A 10 2.62 -12.56 8.84
N PHE A 11 1.37 -12.74 8.40
CA PHE A 11 0.59 -11.69 7.75
C PHE A 11 0.31 -10.51 8.68
N VAL A 12 -0.10 -10.78 9.93
CA VAL A 12 -0.32 -9.73 10.94
C VAL A 12 0.98 -8.97 11.25
N VAL A 13 2.09 -9.68 11.42
CA VAL A 13 3.40 -9.08 11.68
C VAL A 13 3.84 -8.21 10.50
N LEU A 14 3.64 -8.68 9.27
CA LEU A 14 3.96 -7.93 8.06
C LEU A 14 3.19 -6.61 7.98
N ILE A 15 1.86 -6.66 8.18
CA ILE A 15 1.00 -5.46 8.17
C ILE A 15 1.41 -4.50 9.29
N LYS A 16 1.57 -5.01 10.53
CA LYS A 16 1.94 -4.15 11.66
C LYS A 16 3.35 -3.57 11.53
N GLY A 17 4.28 -4.32 10.94
CA GLY A 17 5.61 -3.82 10.60
C GLY A 17 5.53 -2.64 9.63
N ALA A 18 4.71 -2.75 8.58
CA ALA A 18 4.47 -1.66 7.65
C ALA A 18 3.80 -0.46 8.33
N ASP A 19 2.76 -0.66 9.14
CA ASP A 19 2.10 0.40 9.92
C ASP A 19 3.12 1.18 10.78
N PHE A 20 3.98 0.48 11.52
CA PHE A 20 4.99 1.10 12.36
C PHE A 20 6.06 1.84 11.55
N LEU A 21 6.46 1.30 10.39
CA LEU A 21 7.36 1.97 9.48
C LEU A 21 6.75 3.30 8.99
N VAL A 22 5.50 3.28 8.54
CA VAL A 22 4.79 4.48 8.05
C VAL A 22 4.67 5.51 9.17
N GLN A 23 4.25 5.09 10.36
CA GLN A 23 4.06 5.99 11.51
C GLN A 23 5.38 6.60 11.96
N GLY A 24 6.45 5.80 12.06
CA GLY A 24 7.78 6.26 12.44
C GLY A 24 8.36 7.25 11.42
N ALA A 25 8.33 6.89 10.13
CA ALA A 25 8.80 7.75 9.05
C ALA A 25 8.00 9.05 8.94
N SER A 26 6.67 8.98 9.04
CA SER A 26 5.79 10.16 9.00
C SER A 26 6.03 11.08 10.19
N SER A 27 6.21 10.52 11.40
CA SER A 27 6.51 11.30 12.60
C SER A 27 7.86 12.01 12.50
N LEU A 28 8.86 11.34 11.90
CA LEU A 28 10.15 11.94 11.64
C LEU A 28 10.06 13.09 10.62
N ALA A 29 9.37 12.86 9.49
CA ALA A 29 9.15 13.88 8.46
C ALA A 29 8.42 15.12 9.00
N LYS A 30 7.42 14.92 9.89
CA LYS A 30 6.73 16.02 10.59
C LYS A 30 7.69 16.84 11.45
N LYS A 31 8.63 16.21 12.16
CA LYS A 31 9.67 16.92 12.94
C LYS A 31 10.60 17.76 12.07
N PHE A 32 10.79 17.37 10.81
CA PHE A 32 11.54 18.15 9.82
C PHE A 32 10.70 19.21 9.08
N ASN A 33 9.47 19.50 9.54
CA ASN A 33 8.55 20.46 8.91
C ASN A 33 8.18 20.12 7.46
N ILE A 34 8.20 18.84 7.08
CA ILE A 34 7.71 18.40 5.78
C ILE A 34 6.16 18.47 5.79
N SER A 35 5.56 18.96 4.71
CA SER A 35 4.12 19.12 4.61
C SER A 35 3.39 17.77 4.63
N GLU A 36 2.19 17.74 5.20
CA GLU A 36 1.38 16.51 5.26
C GLU A 36 1.04 15.95 3.87
N LEU A 37 0.90 16.84 2.88
CA LEU A 37 0.68 16.46 1.48
C LEU A 37 1.88 15.68 0.92
N VAL A 38 3.11 16.14 1.15
CA VAL A 38 4.31 15.41 0.70
C VAL A 38 4.45 14.08 1.43
N ILE A 39 4.17 14.04 2.73
CA ILE A 39 4.19 12.80 3.53
C ILE A 39 3.16 11.79 2.99
N GLY A 40 1.95 12.24 2.71
CA GLY A 40 0.88 11.41 2.14
C GLY A 40 1.24 10.85 0.77
N LEU A 41 1.73 11.71 -0.13
CA LEU A 41 2.08 11.33 -1.50
C LEU A 41 3.35 10.47 -1.60
N THR A 42 4.17 10.41 -0.54
CA THR A 42 5.45 9.66 -0.56
C THR A 42 5.48 8.54 0.47
N ILE A 43 5.65 8.89 1.75
CA ILE A 43 5.86 7.93 2.84
C ILE A 43 4.65 7.02 3.01
N VAL A 44 3.45 7.59 3.03
CA VAL A 44 2.22 6.80 3.21
C VAL A 44 1.98 5.93 1.97
N ALA A 45 2.05 6.50 0.78
CA ALA A 45 1.85 5.77 -0.48
C ALA A 45 2.81 4.57 -0.65
N ILE A 46 4.10 4.77 -0.34
CA ILE A 46 5.10 3.68 -0.37
C ILE A 46 4.84 2.68 0.75
N GLY A 47 4.57 3.19 1.95
CA GLY A 47 4.42 2.37 3.15
C GLY A 47 3.22 1.42 3.10
N THR A 48 2.10 1.84 2.53
CA THR A 48 0.93 0.96 2.33
C THR A 48 1.19 -0.14 1.31
N SER A 49 2.15 0.05 0.40
CA SER A 49 2.53 -0.92 -0.63
C SER A 49 3.75 -1.79 -0.23
N ALA A 50 4.29 -1.56 0.97
CA ALA A 50 5.47 -2.26 1.46
C ALA A 50 5.22 -3.76 1.70
N PRO A 51 4.09 -4.19 2.30
CA PRO A 51 3.76 -5.61 2.43
C PRO A 51 3.77 -6.33 1.07
N GLU A 52 3.15 -5.74 0.05
CA GLU A 52 3.05 -6.27 -1.30
C GLU A 52 4.41 -6.38 -1.96
N LEU A 53 5.26 -5.36 -1.81
CA LEU A 53 6.64 -5.39 -2.29
C LEU A 53 7.41 -6.56 -1.69
N VAL A 54 7.30 -6.76 -0.37
CA VAL A 54 7.95 -7.86 0.33
C VAL A 54 7.42 -9.21 -0.20
N VAL A 55 6.10 -9.40 -0.27
CA VAL A 55 5.50 -10.64 -0.78
C VAL A 55 5.93 -10.92 -2.22
N ASN A 56 5.95 -9.90 -3.09
CA ASN A 56 6.38 -10.02 -4.48
C ASN A 56 7.84 -10.43 -4.58
N MET A 57 8.71 -9.79 -3.80
CA MET A 57 10.14 -10.06 -3.79
C MET A 57 10.42 -11.50 -3.33
N PHE A 58 9.81 -11.94 -2.23
CA PHE A 58 9.94 -13.31 -1.75
C PHE A 58 9.39 -14.32 -2.77
N SER A 59 8.22 -14.06 -3.36
CA SER A 59 7.58 -14.96 -4.34
C SER A 59 8.41 -15.10 -5.62
N ALA A 60 9.00 -14.00 -6.10
CA ALA A 60 9.89 -14.01 -7.26
C ALA A 60 11.18 -14.80 -6.97
N PHE A 61 11.81 -14.60 -5.80
CA PHE A 61 13.04 -15.30 -5.43
C PHE A 61 12.83 -16.78 -5.12
N HIS A 62 11.67 -17.19 -4.60
CA HIS A 62 11.36 -18.59 -4.26
C HIS A 62 10.75 -19.38 -5.45
N GLY A 63 10.90 -18.90 -6.68
CA GLY A 63 10.46 -19.62 -7.87
C GLY A 63 8.94 -19.67 -8.07
N SER A 64 8.19 -18.73 -7.49
CA SER A 64 6.72 -18.61 -7.61
C SER A 64 6.31 -17.31 -8.32
N PRO A 65 6.73 -17.07 -9.58
CA PRO A 65 6.46 -15.82 -10.29
C PRO A 65 4.96 -15.59 -10.57
N ALA A 66 4.17 -16.66 -10.71
CA ALA A 66 2.72 -16.55 -10.86
C ALA A 66 2.05 -15.93 -9.62
N LEU A 67 2.57 -16.20 -8.42
CA LEU A 67 2.09 -15.59 -7.18
C LEU A 67 2.43 -14.10 -7.13
N ALA A 68 3.65 -13.73 -7.54
CA ALA A 68 4.06 -12.33 -7.64
C ALA A 68 3.17 -11.55 -8.64
N LEU A 69 2.92 -12.11 -9.82
CA LEU A 69 2.00 -11.51 -10.80
C LEU A 69 0.58 -11.39 -10.27
N GLY A 70 0.08 -12.44 -9.61
CA GLY A 70 -1.24 -12.44 -9.00
C GLY A 70 -1.38 -11.36 -7.93
N ASN A 71 -0.35 -11.17 -7.10
CA ASN A 71 -0.34 -10.13 -6.07
C ASN A 71 -0.29 -8.72 -6.68
N ILE A 72 0.58 -8.47 -7.66
CA ILE A 72 0.67 -7.15 -8.33
C ILE A 72 -0.66 -6.77 -9.00
N LEU A 73 -1.22 -7.68 -9.80
CA LEU A 73 -2.46 -7.40 -10.53
C LEU A 73 -3.65 -7.33 -9.57
N GLY A 74 -3.74 -8.28 -8.64
CA GLY A 74 -4.82 -8.37 -7.66
C GLY A 74 -4.91 -7.14 -6.79
N SER A 75 -3.78 -6.67 -6.23
CA SER A 75 -3.76 -5.49 -5.35
C SER A 75 -4.16 -4.21 -6.09
N ASN A 76 -3.72 -4.01 -7.34
CA ASN A 76 -4.11 -2.85 -8.13
C ASN A 76 -5.60 -2.87 -8.49
N ILE A 77 -6.13 -4.03 -8.87
CA ILE A 77 -7.55 -4.21 -9.15
C ILE A 77 -8.37 -3.94 -7.88
N ALA A 78 -7.96 -4.47 -6.74
CA ALA A 78 -8.63 -4.23 -5.46
C ALA A 78 -8.57 -2.74 -5.06
N ASN A 79 -7.44 -2.07 -5.22
CA ASN A 79 -7.31 -0.66 -4.88
C ASN A 79 -8.25 0.23 -5.72
N ILE A 80 -8.42 -0.07 -7.01
CA ILE A 80 -9.29 0.72 -7.90
C ILE A 80 -10.77 0.35 -7.70
N LEU A 81 -11.10 -0.94 -7.77
CA LEU A 81 -12.50 -1.37 -7.79
C LEU A 81 -13.11 -1.43 -6.39
N LEU A 82 -12.36 -1.95 -5.41
CA LEU A 82 -12.85 -2.11 -4.06
C LEU A 82 -12.59 -0.85 -3.23
N VAL A 83 -11.34 -0.45 -3.05
CA VAL A 83 -11.00 0.66 -2.14
C VAL A 83 -11.54 1.99 -2.68
N LEU A 84 -11.15 2.38 -3.89
CA LEU A 84 -11.60 3.64 -4.49
C LEU A 84 -13.10 3.59 -4.81
N GLY A 85 -13.61 2.46 -5.34
CA GLY A 85 -15.04 2.28 -5.59
C GLY A 85 -15.92 2.48 -4.35
N VAL A 86 -15.58 1.82 -3.23
CA VAL A 86 -16.29 2.01 -1.96
C VAL A 86 -16.12 3.44 -1.44
N THR A 87 -14.92 4.01 -1.55
CA THR A 87 -14.66 5.39 -1.10
C THR A 87 -15.55 6.39 -1.83
N ILE A 88 -15.72 6.26 -3.14
CA ILE A 88 -16.60 7.15 -3.94
C ILE A 88 -18.07 6.94 -3.59
N CYS A 89 -18.49 5.70 -3.29
CA CYS A 89 -19.87 5.41 -2.88
C CYS A 89 -20.20 6.06 -1.52
N VAL A 90 -19.24 6.09 -0.59
CA VAL A 90 -19.43 6.67 0.74
C VAL A 90 -19.24 8.20 0.73
N TYR A 91 -18.23 8.68 0.01
CA TYR A 91 -17.88 10.10 -0.07
C TYR A 91 -17.57 10.48 -1.54
N PRO A 92 -18.56 10.99 -2.28
CA PRO A 92 -18.38 11.38 -3.68
C PRO A 92 -17.32 12.49 -3.80
N MET A 93 -16.17 12.15 -4.36
CA MET A 93 -15.06 13.09 -4.55
C MET A 93 -15.19 13.82 -5.90
N VAL A 94 -15.20 15.16 -5.86
CA VAL A 94 -15.12 15.99 -7.07
C VAL A 94 -13.65 16.18 -7.44
N ILE A 95 -13.18 15.45 -8.45
CA ILE A 95 -11.80 15.57 -8.94
C ILE A 95 -11.67 16.86 -9.76
N LYS A 96 -10.79 17.77 -9.34
CA LYS A 96 -10.44 18.96 -10.12
C LYS A 96 -9.66 18.55 -11.37
N LYS A 97 -10.02 19.07 -12.54
CA LYS A 97 -9.32 18.80 -13.83
C LYS A 97 -7.80 18.98 -13.74
N SER A 98 -7.31 19.91 -12.91
CA SER A 98 -5.88 20.18 -12.73
C SER A 98 -5.09 19.01 -12.12
N VAL A 99 -5.73 18.10 -11.38
CA VAL A 99 -5.07 16.91 -10.80
C VAL A 99 -4.87 15.84 -11.88
N VAL A 100 -5.87 15.65 -12.75
CA VAL A 100 -5.84 14.66 -13.84
C VAL A 100 -4.67 14.93 -14.79
N TYR A 101 -4.43 16.18 -15.19
CA TYR A 101 -3.35 16.53 -16.13
C TYR A 101 -1.96 16.67 -15.50
N ARG A 102 -1.86 16.70 -14.17
CA ARG A 102 -0.60 16.98 -13.47
C ARG A 102 -0.03 15.77 -12.73
N GLU A 103 -0.87 14.80 -12.40
CA GLU A 103 -0.48 13.62 -11.61
C GLU A 103 -0.60 12.28 -12.38
N ILE A 104 -1.34 12.24 -13.49
CA ILE A 104 -1.39 11.07 -14.38
C ILE A 104 -0.37 11.32 -15.52
N PRO A 105 0.66 10.47 -15.69
CA PRO A 105 1.63 10.60 -16.77
C PRO A 105 1.01 10.43 -18.16
#